data_AF-E3I285-F1
#
_entry.id   AF-E3I285-F1
#
_cell.length_a   1.000
_cell.length_b   1.000
_cell.length_c   1.000
_cell.angle_alpha   90.00
_cell.angle_beta   90.00
_cell.angle_gamma   90.00
#
_symmetry.space_group_name_H-M   'P 1'
#
loop_
_entity.id
_entity.type
_entity.pdbx_description
1 polymer ?
#
loop_
_entity_poly.entity_id
_entity_poly.type
_entity_poly.pdbx_seq_one_letter_code
_entity_poly.pdbx_strand_id
1 'polypeptide(L)'
;MNYAAYVWALTRCGESPHMPSMVSEREIIVGLRARLAETERDISVLQERAVKYRDAIAAMEAVLGLLEDQGSNQSDTQTKLGPPRPSGAPTNFEMARLVLLSAQKEGKAGLTAAELVDEIGRRYWPGVQAPQIMPTMYQLAKNGRLIKGDDGVFRFPETNETGEGESHDRASSGGSNPA
;
A
#
# COMPACT_ATOMS: atom_id res chain seq x y z
N MET A 1 46.57 -11.65 7.42
CA MET A 1 46.93 -12.92 8.09
C MET A 1 48.12 -13.50 7.37
N ASN A 2 49.23 -13.67 8.08
CA ASN A 2 50.55 -13.93 7.51
C ASN A 2 50.73 -15.44 7.31
N TYR A 3 50.71 -15.91 6.07
CA TYR A 3 50.84 -17.34 5.71
C TYR A 3 52.09 -17.99 6.33
N ALA A 4 53.15 -17.21 6.58
CA ALA A 4 54.40 -17.66 7.19
C ALA A 4 54.25 -18.15 8.64
N ALA A 5 53.31 -17.61 9.43
CA ALA A 5 53.14 -18.02 10.82
C ALA A 5 52.38 -19.36 10.95
N TYR A 6 51.52 -19.69 9.98
CA TYR A 6 50.72 -20.91 10.00
C TYR A 6 51.55 -22.14 9.62
N VAL A 7 52.48 -21.99 8.68
CA VAL A 7 53.37 -23.07 8.24
C VAL A 7 54.36 -23.48 9.34
N TRP A 8 54.80 -22.55 10.19
CA TRP A 8 55.74 -22.85 11.28
C TRP A 8 55.12 -23.64 12.45
N ALA A 9 53.82 -23.47 12.69
CA ALA A 9 53.11 -24.18 13.77
C ALA A 9 52.87 -25.67 13.44
N LEU A 10 52.70 -26.02 12.16
CA LEU A 10 52.39 -27.38 11.72
C LEU A 10 53.60 -28.33 11.73
N THR A 11 54.83 -27.82 11.70
CA THR A 11 56.04 -28.65 11.63
C THR A 11 56.48 -29.25 12.98
N ARG A 12 55.86 -28.84 14.10
CA ARG A 12 56.32 -29.21 15.45
C ARG A 12 55.61 -30.40 16.08
N CYS A 13 54.45 -30.80 15.53
CA CYS A 13 53.77 -32.02 15.89
C CYS A 13 54.07 -33.04 14.80
N GLY A 14 54.73 -34.16 15.13
CA GLY A 14 55.13 -35.22 14.19
C GLY A 14 53.97 -35.99 13.55
N GLU A 15 52.80 -35.37 13.39
CA GLU A 15 51.73 -35.86 12.54
C GLU A 15 52.07 -35.45 11.11
N SER A 16 52.43 -36.44 10.29
CA SER A 16 52.51 -36.24 8.84
C SER A 16 51.18 -35.62 8.40
N PRO A 17 51.17 -34.41 7.81
CA PRO A 17 49.94 -33.79 7.35
C PRO A 17 49.33 -34.77 6.36
N HIS A 18 48.25 -35.44 6.77
CA HIS A 18 47.45 -36.24 5.88
C HIS A 18 46.89 -35.27 4.84
N MET A 19 47.64 -35.09 3.75
CA MET A 19 47.21 -34.28 2.64
C MET A 19 45.91 -34.93 2.19
N PRO A 20 44.75 -34.23 2.30
CA PRO A 20 43.48 -34.78 1.88
C PRO A 20 43.70 -35.30 0.47
N SER A 21 43.45 -36.62 0.29
CA SER A 21 43.61 -37.35 -0.96
C SER A 21 43.30 -36.39 -2.09
N MET A 22 44.32 -36.01 -2.86
CA MET A 22 44.16 -35.08 -3.97
C MET A 22 43.21 -35.75 -4.94
N VAL A 23 41.92 -35.41 -4.79
CA VAL A 23 40.89 -35.61 -5.81
C VAL A 23 41.57 -35.22 -7.10
N SER A 24 41.68 -36.18 -8.02
CA SER A 24 42.52 -35.99 -9.20
C SER A 24 42.05 -34.70 -9.87
N GLU A 25 42.96 -33.84 -10.33
CA GLU A 25 42.58 -32.61 -11.06
C GLU A 25 41.56 -32.91 -12.18
N ARG A 26 41.62 -34.12 -12.74
CA ARG A 26 40.64 -34.67 -13.67
C ARG A 26 39.22 -34.75 -13.11
N GLU A 27 39.03 -35.22 -11.88
CA GLU A 27 37.73 -35.31 -11.21
C GLU A 27 37.16 -33.92 -10.94
N ILE A 28 38.00 -32.96 -10.55
CA ILE A 28 37.60 -31.55 -10.37
C ILE A 28 37.12 -30.97 -11.71
N ILE A 29 37.87 -31.17 -12.80
CA ILE A 29 37.51 -30.70 -14.13
C ILE A 29 36.18 -31.32 -14.60
N VAL A 30 35.99 -32.62 -14.38
CA VAL A 30 34.74 -33.32 -14.72
C VAL A 30 33.56 -32.74 -13.93
N GLY A 31 33.73 -32.52 -12.62
CA GLY A 31 32.70 -31.92 -11.77
C GLY A 31 32.32 -30.50 -12.20
N LEU A 32 33.32 -29.66 -12.56
CA LEU A 32 33.06 -28.30 -13.05
C LEU A 32 32.31 -28.30 -14.38
N ARG A 33 32.65 -29.21 -15.30
CA ARG A 33 31.94 -29.36 -16.58
C ARG A 33 30.49 -29.82 -16.38
N ALA A 34 30.25 -30.73 -15.45
CA ALA A 34 28.89 -31.18 -15.12
C ALA A 34 28.05 -30.01 -14.57
N ARG A 35 28.60 -29.23 -13.64
CA ARG A 35 27.93 -28.02 -13.10
C ARG A 35 27.70 -26.95 -14.15
N LEU A 36 28.64 -26.76 -15.10
CA LEU A 36 28.46 -25.85 -16.22
C LEU A 36 27.27 -26.28 -17.08
N ALA A 37 27.21 -27.57 -17.46
CA ALA A 37 26.12 -28.11 -18.27
C ALA A 37 24.75 -28.05 -17.54
N GLU A 38 24.73 -28.20 -16.21
CA GLU A 38 23.51 -27.99 -15.41
C GLU A 38 23.06 -26.52 -15.46
N THR A 39 23.98 -25.59 -15.25
CA THR A 39 23.71 -24.16 -15.31
C THR A 39 23.20 -23.72 -16.68
N GLU A 40 23.76 -24.28 -17.76
CA GLU A 40 23.32 -24.01 -19.14
C GLU A 40 21.87 -24.49 -19.40
N ARG A 41 21.47 -25.62 -18.80
CA ARG A 41 20.07 -26.10 -18.88
C ARG A 41 19.13 -25.16 -18.13
N ASP A 42 19.50 -24.72 -16.94
CA ASP A 42 18.69 -23.81 -16.13
C ASP A 42 18.50 -22.45 -16.83
N ILE A 43 19.57 -21.92 -17.43
CA ILE A 43 19.50 -20.69 -18.24
C ILE A 43 18.51 -20.86 -19.39
N SER A 44 18.53 -22.00 -20.06
CA SER A 44 17.62 -22.29 -21.18
C SER A 44 16.15 -22.30 -20.73
N VAL A 45 15.86 -22.96 -19.60
CA VAL A 45 14.50 -23.01 -19.03
C VAL A 45 14.02 -21.61 -18.59
N LEU A 46 14.90 -20.82 -17.98
CA LEU A 46 14.58 -19.45 -17.58
C LEU A 46 14.32 -18.53 -18.78
N GLN A 47 15.09 -18.68 -19.87
CA GLN A 47 14.89 -17.94 -21.11
C GLN A 47 13.53 -18.26 -21.74
N GLU A 48 13.15 -19.55 -21.80
CA GLU A 48 11.82 -19.96 -22.27
C GLU A 48 10.70 -19.32 -21.45
N ARG A 49 10.81 -19.34 -20.12
CA ARG A 49 9.83 -18.72 -19.22
C ARG A 49 9.77 -17.20 -19.40
N ALA A 50 10.90 -16.54 -19.62
CA ALA A 50 10.95 -15.10 -19.85
C ALA A 50 10.21 -14.68 -21.14
N VAL A 51 10.34 -15.48 -22.21
CA VAL A 51 9.57 -15.26 -23.46
C VAL A 51 8.07 -15.38 -23.18
N LYS A 52 7.64 -16.42 -22.47
CA LYS A 52 6.22 -16.61 -22.11
C LYS A 52 5.64 -15.42 -21.35
N TYR A 53 6.39 -14.83 -20.42
CA TYR A 53 5.92 -13.65 -19.69
C TYR A 53 5.90 -12.39 -20.54
N ARG A 54 6.87 -12.21 -21.44
CA ARG A 54 6.86 -11.10 -22.40
C ARG A 54 5.62 -11.14 -23.28
N ASP A 55 5.28 -12.31 -23.79
CA ASP A 55 4.08 -12.50 -24.63
C ASP A 55 2.80 -12.24 -23.84
N ALA A 56 2.73 -12.66 -22.58
CA ALA A 56 1.60 -12.39 -21.71
C ALA A 56 1.43 -10.89 -21.41
N ILE A 57 2.53 -10.17 -21.16
CA ILE A 57 2.50 -8.71 -20.96
C ILE A 57 2.00 -8.02 -22.23
N ALA A 58 2.56 -8.37 -23.40
CA ALA A 58 2.14 -7.80 -24.68
C ALA A 58 0.64 -8.06 -24.97
N ALA A 59 0.14 -9.25 -24.63
CA ALA A 59 -1.28 -9.57 -24.76
C ALA A 59 -2.17 -8.72 -23.83
N MET A 60 -1.75 -8.50 -22.58
CA MET A 60 -2.49 -7.64 -21.65
C MET A 60 -2.48 -6.17 -22.09
N GLU A 61 -1.34 -5.67 -22.58
CA GLU A 61 -1.23 -4.32 -23.14
C GLU A 61 -2.14 -4.13 -24.37
N ALA A 62 -2.22 -5.14 -25.24
CA ALA A 62 -3.15 -5.11 -26.37
C ALA A 62 -4.62 -5.06 -25.93
N VAL A 63 -5.00 -5.80 -24.87
CA VAL A 63 -6.35 -5.74 -24.29
C VAL A 63 -6.63 -4.37 -23.66
N LEU A 64 -5.66 -3.79 -22.95
CA LEU A 64 -5.79 -2.45 -22.38
C LEU A 64 -5.99 -1.40 -23.47
N GLY A 65 -5.22 -1.47 -24.57
CA GLY A 65 -5.40 -0.56 -25.71
C GLY A 65 -6.80 -0.63 -26.33
N LEU A 66 -7.40 -1.83 -26.42
CA LEU A 66 -8.78 -2.00 -26.90
C LEU A 66 -9.81 -1.39 -25.94
N LEU A 67 -9.56 -1.45 -24.63
CA LEU A 67 -10.44 -0.86 -23.61
C LEU A 67 -10.34 0.68 -23.61
N GLU A 68 -9.15 1.22 -23.82
CA GLU A 68 -8.93 2.68 -23.92
C GLU A 68 -9.60 3.27 -25.16
N ASP A 69 -9.60 2.55 -26.30
CA ASP A 69 -10.30 2.99 -27.51
C ASP A 69 -11.84 3.01 -27.33
N GLN A 70 -12.38 2.14 -26.46
CA GLN A 70 -13.79 2.18 -26.07
C GLN A 70 -14.12 3.27 -25.03
N GLY A 71 -13.12 3.77 -24.29
CA GLY A 71 -13.29 4.77 -23.23
C GLY A 71 -13.01 6.22 -23.64
N SER A 72 -12.31 6.47 -24.76
CA SER A 72 -11.76 7.79 -25.10
C SER A 72 -12.72 8.77 -25.79
N ASN A 73 -14.02 8.45 -25.88
CA ASN A 73 -15.07 9.45 -26.16
C ASN A 73 -15.49 10.26 -24.91
N GLN A 74 -14.76 10.16 -23.79
CA GLN A 74 -14.78 11.17 -22.74
C GLN A 74 -13.52 12.02 -22.84
N SER A 75 -13.58 12.96 -23.78
CA SER A 75 -12.75 14.15 -23.83
C SER A 75 -12.53 14.74 -22.43
N ASP A 76 -11.39 15.39 -22.24
CA ASP A 76 -11.05 16.43 -21.27
C ASP A 76 -12.17 17.49 -21.05
N THR A 77 -13.34 17.09 -20.57
CA THR A 77 -14.24 17.98 -19.90
C THR A 77 -13.59 18.20 -18.55
N GLN A 78 -12.87 19.32 -18.42
CA GLN A 78 -12.81 20.10 -17.18
C GLN A 78 -13.94 19.64 -16.28
N THR A 79 -13.64 18.86 -15.22
CA THR A 79 -14.66 18.31 -14.32
C THR A 79 -15.56 19.46 -13.96
N LYS A 80 -16.74 19.51 -14.59
CA LYS A 80 -17.62 20.66 -14.49
C LYS A 80 -18.09 20.60 -13.07
N LEU A 81 -17.42 21.38 -12.21
CA LEU A 81 -17.77 21.52 -10.81
C LEU A 81 -19.28 21.74 -10.83
N GLY A 82 -20.00 20.90 -10.09
CA GLY A 82 -21.46 20.93 -10.08
C GLY A 82 -21.99 22.32 -9.79
N PRO A 83 -23.31 22.53 -9.88
CA PRO A 83 -23.93 23.82 -9.60
C PRO A 83 -23.40 24.39 -8.28
N PRO A 84 -23.21 25.72 -8.18
CA PRO A 84 -22.74 26.33 -6.94
C PRO A 84 -23.69 26.00 -5.79
N ARG A 85 -23.15 25.95 -4.57
CA ARG A 85 -23.95 25.66 -3.37
C ARG A 85 -25.08 26.69 -3.22
N PRO A 86 -26.34 26.25 -3.06
CA PRO A 86 -27.45 27.18 -2.89
C PRO A 86 -27.26 28.04 -1.63
N SER A 87 -27.66 29.31 -1.71
CA SER A 87 -27.59 30.24 -0.59
C SER A 87 -28.48 29.77 0.57
N GLY A 88 -27.93 29.70 1.77
CA GLY A 88 -28.66 29.25 2.97
C GLY A 88 -28.64 27.74 3.22
N ALA A 89 -28.03 26.94 2.34
CA ALA A 89 -27.80 25.53 2.64
C ALA A 89 -26.86 25.40 3.86
N PRO A 90 -27.02 24.37 4.72
CA PRO A 90 -26.08 24.07 5.81
C PRO A 90 -24.68 23.76 5.30
N THR A 91 -23.67 23.85 6.17
CA THR A 91 -22.28 23.51 5.84
C THR A 91 -22.14 22.06 5.37
N ASN A 92 -21.08 21.73 4.62
CA ASN A 92 -20.83 20.35 4.15
C ASN A 92 -20.85 19.34 5.32
N PHE A 93 -20.30 19.72 6.48
CA PHE A 93 -20.34 18.92 7.69
C PHE A 93 -21.76 18.76 8.23
N GLU A 94 -22.53 19.84 8.34
CA GLU A 94 -23.91 19.78 8.84
C GLU A 94 -24.82 18.96 7.93
N MET A 95 -24.70 19.10 6.61
CA MET A 95 -25.44 18.31 5.63
C MET A 95 -25.12 16.83 5.79
N ALA A 96 -23.83 16.47 5.78
CA ALA A 96 -23.40 15.09 6.01
C ALA A 96 -23.87 14.56 7.36
N ARG A 97 -23.82 15.40 8.40
CA ARG A 97 -24.26 15.03 9.75
C ARG A 97 -25.75 14.69 9.79
N LEU A 98 -26.60 15.55 9.23
CA LEU A 98 -28.04 15.36 9.21
C LEU A 98 -28.44 14.14 8.38
N VAL A 99 -27.76 13.92 7.25
CA VAL A 99 -27.96 12.75 6.39
C VAL A 99 -27.57 11.45 7.09
N LEU A 100 -26.38 11.39 7.70
CA LEU A 100 -25.94 10.21 8.45
C LEU A 100 -26.85 9.92 9.66
N LEU A 101 -27.31 10.95 10.38
CA LEU A 101 -28.26 10.79 11.49
C LEU A 101 -29.61 10.23 11.01
N SER A 102 -30.08 10.64 9.83
CA SER A 102 -31.30 10.05 9.27
C SER A 102 -31.11 8.61 8.81
N ALA A 103 -29.98 8.28 8.19
CA ALA A 103 -29.65 6.91 7.82
C ALA A 103 -29.59 5.99 9.05
N GLN A 104 -29.03 6.49 10.15
CA GLN A 104 -29.01 5.78 11.43
C GLN A 104 -30.42 5.55 11.99
N LYS A 105 -31.30 6.55 11.91
CA LYS A 105 -32.73 6.40 12.30
C LYS A 105 -33.47 5.39 11.43
N GLU A 106 -33.06 5.22 10.18
CA GLU A 106 -33.57 4.20 9.25
C GLU A 106 -32.93 2.82 9.46
N GLY A 107 -32.07 2.66 10.48
CA GLY A 107 -31.42 1.39 10.80
C GLY A 107 -30.16 1.08 9.98
N LYS A 108 -29.65 2.04 9.20
CA LYS A 108 -28.37 1.89 8.47
C LYS A 108 -27.20 2.27 9.38
N ALA A 109 -26.14 1.46 9.36
CA ALA A 109 -24.92 1.73 10.14
C ALA A 109 -24.14 2.96 9.64
N GLY A 110 -24.35 3.38 8.39
CA GLY A 110 -23.69 4.50 7.75
C GLY A 110 -24.08 4.61 6.28
N LEU A 111 -23.34 5.42 5.52
CA LEU A 111 -23.51 5.58 4.08
C LEU A 111 -22.18 5.54 3.35
N THR A 112 -22.16 4.96 2.15
CA THR A 112 -21.02 5.06 1.23
C THR A 112 -20.84 6.49 0.72
N ALA A 113 -19.68 6.78 0.11
CA ALA A 113 -19.42 8.08 -0.52
C ALA A 113 -20.50 8.48 -1.55
N ALA A 114 -20.93 7.53 -2.39
CA ALA A 114 -21.94 7.78 -3.41
C ALA A 114 -23.30 8.07 -2.78
N GLU A 115 -23.76 7.23 -1.86
CA GLU A 115 -25.04 7.43 -1.16
C GLU A 115 -25.07 8.74 -0.37
N LEU A 116 -23.95 9.13 0.25
CA LEU A 116 -23.84 10.38 0.97
C LEU A 116 -24.01 11.59 0.03
N VAL A 117 -23.35 11.56 -1.13
CA VAL A 117 -23.47 12.62 -2.14
C VAL A 117 -24.88 12.68 -2.71
N ASP A 118 -25.47 11.53 -3.05
CA ASP A 118 -26.83 11.43 -3.58
C ASP A 118 -27.85 11.99 -2.58
N GLU A 119 -27.72 11.61 -1.30
CA GLU A 119 -28.68 12.01 -0.28
C GLU A 119 -28.54 13.48 0.13
N ILE A 120 -27.32 14.03 0.12
CA ILE A 120 -27.09 15.48 0.23
C ILE A 120 -27.68 16.20 -0.99
N GLY A 121 -27.45 15.64 -2.18
CA GLY A 121 -27.97 16.17 -3.43
C GLY A 121 -29.49 16.26 -3.44
N ARG A 122 -30.14 15.22 -2.92
CA ARG A 122 -31.60 15.13 -2.83
C ARG A 122 -32.21 16.14 -1.85
N ARG A 123 -31.56 16.40 -0.71
CA ARG A 123 -32.15 17.19 0.38
C ARG A 123 -31.73 18.66 0.41
N TYR A 124 -30.48 18.95 0.06
CA TYR A 124 -29.88 20.26 0.33
C TYR A 124 -29.23 20.91 -0.89
N TRP A 125 -28.63 20.13 -1.79
CA TRP A 125 -27.85 20.66 -2.92
C TRP A 125 -28.09 19.87 -4.21
N PRO A 126 -29.23 20.10 -4.90
CA PRO A 126 -29.55 19.39 -6.15
C PRO A 126 -28.44 19.50 -7.20
N GLY A 127 -27.99 18.35 -7.70
CA GLY A 127 -26.94 18.24 -8.72
C GLY A 127 -25.50 18.31 -8.19
N VAL A 128 -25.30 18.32 -6.87
CA VAL A 128 -23.97 18.29 -6.27
C VAL A 128 -23.15 17.10 -6.76
N GLN A 129 -21.86 17.33 -6.98
CA GLN A 129 -20.92 16.33 -7.46
C GLN A 129 -19.97 15.90 -6.34
N ALA A 130 -19.53 14.64 -6.38
CA ALA A 130 -18.61 14.09 -5.37
C ALA A 130 -17.35 14.95 -5.11
N PRO A 131 -16.67 15.52 -6.13
CA PRO A 131 -15.51 16.39 -5.90
C PRO A 131 -15.77 17.63 -5.04
N GLN A 132 -17.03 18.07 -4.91
CA GLN A 132 -17.40 19.26 -4.13
C GLN A 132 -17.56 18.97 -2.63
N ILE A 133 -17.89 17.72 -2.26
CA ILE A 133 -18.19 17.34 -0.86
C ILE A 133 -17.10 16.41 -0.30
N MET A 134 -16.65 15.44 -1.10
CA MET A 134 -15.81 14.34 -0.63
C MET A 134 -14.46 14.76 -0.03
N PRO A 135 -13.72 15.75 -0.57
CA PRO A 135 -12.49 16.22 0.07
C PRO A 135 -12.71 16.68 1.51
N THR A 136 -13.82 17.39 1.79
CA THR A 136 -14.18 17.80 3.14
C THR A 136 -14.53 16.60 4.02
N MET A 137 -15.25 15.60 3.49
CA MET A 137 -15.60 14.39 4.25
C MET A 137 -14.37 13.58 4.65
N TYR A 138 -13.38 13.46 3.77
CA TYR A 138 -12.12 12.80 4.11
C TYR A 138 -11.33 13.58 5.15
N GLN A 139 -11.32 14.91 5.10
CA GLN A 139 -10.71 15.73 6.16
C GLN A 139 -11.41 15.55 7.50
N LEU A 140 -12.74 15.48 7.52
CA LEU A 140 -13.52 15.24 8.73
C LEU A 140 -13.27 13.85 9.31
N ALA A 141 -13.14 12.84 8.44
CA ALA A 141 -12.77 11.49 8.85
C ALA A 141 -11.35 11.44 9.45
N LYS A 142 -10.39 12.10 8.80
CA LYS A 142 -9.01 12.23 9.30
C LYS A 142 -8.94 12.93 10.66
N ASN A 143 -9.83 13.91 10.90
CA ASN A 143 -9.91 14.64 12.15
C ASN A 143 -10.72 13.92 13.24
N GLY A 144 -11.14 12.66 13.01
CA GLY A 144 -11.91 11.87 13.98
C GLY A 144 -13.35 12.33 14.19
N ARG A 145 -13.86 13.26 13.37
CA ARG A 145 -15.27 13.71 13.44
C ARG A 145 -16.23 12.74 12.76
N LEU A 146 -15.72 11.97 11.81
CA LEU A 146 -16.38 10.84 11.15
C LEU A 146 -15.42 9.65 11.19
N ILE A 147 -15.95 8.44 11.07
CA ILE A 147 -15.16 7.24 10.86
C ILE A 147 -15.45 6.77 9.43
N LYS A 148 -14.38 6.50 8.67
CA LYS A 148 -14.48 5.82 7.38
C LYS A 148 -14.02 4.37 7.60
N GLY A 149 -14.93 3.42 7.44
CA GLY A 149 -14.58 2.00 7.50
C GLY A 149 -13.79 1.54 6.28
N ASP A 150 -13.18 0.37 6.39
CA ASP A 150 -12.47 -0.29 5.28
C ASP A 150 -13.43 -0.68 4.13
N ASP A 151 -14.72 -0.81 4.45
CA ASP A 151 -15.84 -0.97 3.51
C ASP A 151 -16.17 0.32 2.73
N GLY A 152 -15.48 1.43 3.01
CA GLY A 152 -15.74 2.72 2.37
C GLY A 152 -16.98 3.44 2.89
N VAL A 153 -17.57 2.97 4.00
CA VAL A 153 -18.77 3.55 4.61
C VAL A 153 -18.38 4.60 5.64
N PHE A 154 -19.04 5.75 5.59
CA PHE A 154 -18.91 6.82 6.57
C PHE A 154 -19.93 6.64 7.69
N ARG A 155 -19.45 6.75 8.94
CA ARG A 155 -20.23 6.58 10.17
C ARG A 155 -19.85 7.67 11.18
N PHE A 156 -20.71 7.91 12.15
CA PHE A 156 -20.28 8.68 13.32
C PHE A 156 -19.39 7.82 14.20
N PRO A 157 -18.42 8.44 14.92
CA PRO A 157 -17.81 7.76 16.04
C PRO A 157 -18.93 7.36 17.00
N GLU A 158 -19.04 6.06 17.27
CA GLU A 158 -19.88 5.59 18.37
C GLU A 158 -19.43 6.34 19.61
N THR A 159 -20.36 7.02 20.28
CA THR A 159 -20.09 7.71 21.54
C THR A 159 -19.89 6.64 22.61
N ASN A 160 -18.79 5.91 22.52
CA ASN A 160 -18.29 5.06 23.59
C ASN A 160 -17.75 6.02 24.63
N GLU A 161 -18.58 6.41 25.60
CA GLU A 161 -18.14 7.04 26.84
C GLU A 161 -17.31 6.06 27.71
N THR A 162 -16.44 5.24 27.13
CA THR A 162 -15.78 4.16 27.86
C THR A 162 -14.37 3.88 27.32
N GLY A 163 -13.38 4.45 28.04
CA GLY A 163 -11.94 4.07 28.07
C GLY A 163 -11.14 4.58 26.88
N GLU A 164 -10.02 5.31 27.00
CA GLU A 164 -9.03 5.48 28.07
C GLU A 164 -8.52 6.94 27.92
N GLY A 165 -8.38 7.74 28.97
CA GLY A 165 -7.57 7.38 30.12
C GLY A 165 -6.06 7.42 29.80
N GLU A 166 -5.62 8.09 28.73
CA GLU A 166 -4.19 8.38 28.56
C GLU A 166 -3.81 9.52 29.53
N SER A 167 -3.63 9.12 30.79
CA SER A 167 -2.91 9.87 31.81
C SER A 167 -1.50 10.12 31.28
N HIS A 168 -1.33 11.25 30.61
CA HIS A 168 -0.01 11.79 30.41
C HIS A 168 0.46 12.34 31.75
N ASP A 169 0.94 11.44 32.60
CA ASP A 169 1.96 11.71 33.62
C ASP A 169 3.21 12.20 32.87
N ARG A 170 3.16 13.42 32.36
CA ARG A 170 4.36 14.12 31.92
C ARG A 170 4.95 14.74 33.17
N ALA A 171 5.73 13.90 33.83
CA ALA A 171 6.65 14.27 34.88
C ALA A 171 7.26 15.65 34.60
N SER A 172 6.93 16.54 35.52
CA SER A 172 7.71 17.69 35.91
C SER A 172 9.20 17.33 35.87
N SER A 173 9.94 17.87 34.91
CA SER A 173 11.38 18.08 35.05
C SER A 173 11.65 19.53 34.68
N GLY A 174 11.81 20.34 35.72
CA GLY A 174 12.17 21.74 35.62
C GLY A 174 13.57 21.87 35.02
N GLY A 175 13.67 22.59 33.92
CA GLY A 175 14.90 23.21 33.46
C GLY A 175 14.95 24.65 33.97
N SER A 176 15.47 24.85 35.18
CA SER A 176 15.93 26.17 35.63
C SER A 176 17.04 26.63 34.68
N ASN A 177 16.85 27.79 34.06
CA ASN A 177 17.89 28.47 33.31
C ASN A 177 18.38 29.65 34.17
N PRO A 178 19.60 29.63 34.73
CA PRO A 178 20.19 30.81 35.36
C PRO A 178 20.72 31.78 34.30
N ALA A 179 20.65 33.07 34.67
CA ALA A 179 20.98 34.26 33.89
C ALA A 179 22.45 34.35 33.44
#